data_AF-A0AAV0Z363-F1
#
_entry.id   AF-A0AAV0Z363-F1
#
_cell.length_a   1.000
_cell.length_b   1.000
_cell.length_c   1.000
_cell.angle_alpha   90.00
_cell.angle_beta   90.00
_cell.angle_gamma   90.00
#
_symmetry.space_group_name_H-M   'P 1'
#
loop_
_entity.id
_entity.type
_entity.pdbx_description
1 polymer ?
#
loop_
_entity_poly.entity_id
_entity_poly.type
_entity_poly.pdbx_seq_one_letter_code
_entity_poly.pdbx_strand_id
1 'polypeptide(L)'
;MTFEKRSAIGCTKTETFHALYPRAWIVYEEPDPALKIVCRQISPVIPHNYKESSYLISVFTFTLNNLGKTTVDVTLLFTWANSVGGQSEFTGHHFNSKIKRPDGVHGVLLHHKTANEQSPLTFAIAAEETEYVHISECPVFVISGSHKGISAKDMWHEVKQHGSFDHLNFIGTSVPSEPGSSIGAAIAATVTIPPNAQCNVTFSLAWDSPEVKFPGRRVYNRRYTKFYGTKGDATADIARDAIIGNLLF
;
A
#
# COMPACT_ATOMS: atom_id res chain seq x y z
N MET A 1 -8.14 1.03 -6.79
CA MET A 1 -7.15 2.00 -7.33
C MET A 1 -7.83 2.69 -8.49
N THR A 2 -8.03 4.00 -8.41
CA THR A 2 -8.73 4.78 -9.45
C THR A 2 -7.67 5.58 -10.19
N PHE A 3 -7.53 5.35 -11.50
CA PHE A 3 -6.64 6.15 -12.34
C PHE A 3 -7.46 7.29 -12.94
N GLU A 4 -7.07 8.54 -12.69
CA GLU A 4 -7.75 9.70 -13.26
C GLU A 4 -6.72 10.73 -13.74
N LYS A 5 -6.80 11.07 -15.03
CA LYS A 5 -5.89 12.01 -15.69
C LYS A 5 -6.20 13.46 -15.27
N ARG A 6 -5.20 14.35 -15.40
CA ARG A 6 -5.36 15.84 -15.35
C ARG A 6 -6.23 16.42 -16.49
N SER A 7 -7.08 15.64 -17.13
CA SER A 7 -7.99 16.12 -18.16
C SER A 7 -9.19 15.17 -18.16
N ALA A 8 -10.36 15.67 -17.78
CA ALA A 8 -11.61 14.93 -17.92
C ALA A 8 -11.77 14.50 -19.37
N ILE A 9 -12.04 13.21 -19.61
CA ILE A 9 -12.85 12.64 -20.71
C ILE A 9 -12.98 11.13 -20.46
N GLY A 10 -14.23 10.66 -20.44
CA GLY A 10 -14.70 9.48 -21.17
C GLY A 10 -13.98 8.15 -20.94
N CYS A 11 -14.67 7.26 -20.22
CA CYS A 11 -14.44 5.83 -20.20
C CYS A 11 -14.51 5.22 -21.62
N THR A 12 -13.38 5.12 -22.33
CA THR A 12 -13.22 4.30 -23.56
C THR A 12 -11.91 3.52 -23.54
N LYS A 13 -11.44 3.07 -22.38
CA LYS A 13 -10.15 2.37 -22.23
C LYS A 13 -10.35 0.95 -21.74
N THR A 14 -9.71 -0.01 -22.41
CA THR A 14 -9.80 -1.44 -22.08
C THR A 14 -8.86 -1.79 -20.94
N GLU A 15 -9.45 -2.21 -19.83
CA GLU A 15 -8.75 -2.88 -18.74
C GLU A 15 -9.01 -4.38 -18.85
N THR A 16 -7.98 -5.20 -18.73
CA THR A 16 -8.14 -6.67 -18.72
C THR A 16 -7.52 -7.26 -17.48
N PHE A 17 -8.33 -8.01 -16.73
CA PHE A 17 -7.88 -8.78 -15.57
C PHE A 17 -7.56 -10.22 -15.99
N HIS A 18 -6.45 -10.73 -15.49
CA HIS A 18 -6.02 -12.10 -15.68
C HIS A 18 -5.64 -12.71 -14.33
N ALA A 19 -5.88 -14.01 -14.17
CA ALA A 19 -5.50 -14.74 -12.97
C ALA A 19 -5.00 -16.14 -13.29
N LEU A 20 -3.90 -16.50 -12.63
CA LEU A 20 -3.40 -17.86 -12.52
C LEU A 20 -2.73 -17.99 -11.15
N TYR A 21 -3.52 -18.40 -10.16
CA TYR A 21 -3.12 -18.45 -8.75
C TYR A 21 -1.72 -19.07 -8.55
N PRO A 22 -0.85 -18.46 -7.73
CA PRO A 22 -1.09 -17.31 -6.84
C PRO A 22 -0.93 -15.93 -7.48
N ARG A 23 -0.79 -15.86 -8.81
CA ARG A 23 -0.58 -14.62 -9.55
C ARG A 23 -1.88 -14.09 -10.13
N ALA A 24 -2.01 -12.78 -10.17
CA ALA A 24 -2.95 -12.09 -11.01
C ALA A 24 -2.30 -10.86 -11.63
N TRP A 25 -2.84 -10.37 -12.73
CA TRP A 25 -2.39 -9.11 -13.31
C TRP A 25 -3.52 -8.36 -13.98
N ILE A 26 -3.39 -7.03 -13.97
CA ILE A 26 -4.28 -6.11 -14.67
C ILE A 26 -3.45 -5.39 -15.73
N VAL A 27 -3.96 -5.36 -16.96
CA VAL A 27 -3.37 -4.59 -18.05
C VAL A 27 -4.24 -3.37 -18.31
N TYR A 28 -3.63 -2.20 -18.22
CA TYR A 28 -4.19 -0.91 -18.63
C TYR A 28 -3.48 -0.49 -19.93
N GLU A 29 -4.15 -0.64 -21.07
CA GLU A 29 -3.49 -0.48 -22.38
C GLU A 29 -3.16 0.98 -22.73
N GLU A 30 -4.06 1.91 -22.45
CA GLU A 30 -3.84 3.33 -22.78
C GLU A 30 -4.35 4.30 -21.70
N PRO A 31 -4.05 4.14 -20.39
CA PRO A 31 -4.41 5.12 -19.35
C PRO A 31 -4.01 6.57 -19.69
N ASP A 32 -2.94 6.74 -20.46
CA ASP A 32 -2.55 7.95 -21.20
C ASP A 32 -2.20 7.53 -22.64
N PRO A 33 -2.40 8.36 -23.70
CA PRO A 33 -1.96 8.00 -25.05
C PRO A 33 -0.51 7.48 -25.08
N ALA A 34 -0.36 6.27 -25.62
CA ALA A 34 0.92 5.55 -25.70
C ALA A 34 1.59 5.21 -24.35
N LEU A 35 0.87 5.25 -23.23
CA LEU A 35 1.32 4.71 -21.95
C LEU A 35 0.58 3.41 -21.67
N LYS A 36 1.32 2.31 -21.49
CA LYS A 36 0.78 1.02 -21.06
C LYS A 36 1.24 0.71 -19.64
N ILE A 37 0.32 0.29 -18.79
CA ILE A 37 0.59 -0.09 -17.40
C ILE A 37 0.19 -1.55 -17.19
N VAL A 38 1.08 -2.35 -16.61
CA VAL A 38 0.77 -3.72 -16.18
C VAL A 38 1.01 -3.82 -14.69
N CYS A 39 -0.04 -4.08 -13.90
CA CYS A 39 0.08 -4.39 -12.49
C CYS A 39 0.09 -5.91 -12.30
N ARG A 40 1.18 -6.48 -11.80
CA ARG A 40 1.25 -7.88 -11.36
C ARG A 40 1.13 -7.93 -9.85
N GLN A 41 0.25 -8.79 -9.35
CA GLN A 41 0.06 -9.00 -7.93
C GLN A 41 0.26 -10.47 -7.54
N ILE A 42 0.93 -10.70 -6.40
CA ILE A 42 1.25 -12.03 -5.90
C ILE A 42 1.31 -12.05 -4.37
N SER A 43 0.85 -13.14 -3.78
CA SER A 43 1.25 -13.57 -2.44
C SER A 43 2.09 -14.85 -2.57
N PRO A 44 3.15 -15.03 -1.76
CA PRO A 44 3.99 -16.21 -1.85
C PRO A 44 3.19 -17.46 -1.50
N VAL A 45 2.97 -18.34 -2.47
CA VAL A 45 2.37 -19.68 -2.27
C VAL A 45 3.21 -20.67 -3.03
N ILE A 46 4.19 -21.23 -2.34
CA ILE A 46 5.31 -21.95 -2.95
C ILE A 46 5.29 -23.39 -2.46
N PRO A 47 5.17 -24.39 -3.35
CA PRO A 47 5.23 -25.81 -2.98
C PRO A 47 6.51 -26.14 -2.19
N HIS A 48 6.36 -26.95 -1.15
CA HIS A 48 7.45 -27.38 -0.26
C HIS A 48 8.18 -26.27 0.50
N ASN A 49 7.67 -25.03 0.47
CA ASN A 49 8.14 -23.93 1.29
C ASN A 49 7.09 -23.59 2.35
N TYR A 50 7.47 -23.66 3.62
CA TYR A 50 6.59 -23.41 4.78
C TYR A 50 6.95 -22.13 5.55
N LYS A 51 7.89 -21.34 5.02
CA LYS A 51 8.35 -20.08 5.58
C LYS A 51 7.67 -18.93 4.85
N GLU A 52 8.09 -18.63 3.64
CA GLU A 52 7.53 -17.54 2.83
C GLU A 52 6.04 -17.78 2.53
N SER A 53 5.63 -19.02 2.29
CA SER A 53 4.20 -19.37 2.09
C SER A 53 3.30 -19.12 3.31
N SER A 54 3.87 -18.79 4.47
CA SER A 54 3.12 -18.46 5.67
C SER A 54 2.93 -16.96 5.88
N TYR A 55 3.61 -16.12 5.08
CA TYR A 55 3.66 -14.68 5.28
C TYR A 55 2.34 -14.01 4.93
N LEU A 56 2.01 -12.98 5.70
CA LEU A 56 0.82 -12.16 5.53
C LEU A 56 1.16 -10.93 4.70
N ILE A 57 1.29 -11.14 3.39
CA ILE A 57 1.84 -10.17 2.45
C ILE A 57 1.22 -10.30 1.05
N SER A 58 1.09 -9.17 0.36
CA SER A 58 0.86 -9.08 -1.08
C SER A 58 1.86 -8.09 -1.69
N VAL A 59 2.43 -8.43 -2.85
CA VAL A 59 3.33 -7.58 -3.62
C VAL A 59 2.62 -7.15 -4.90
N PHE A 60 2.77 -5.88 -5.27
CA PHE A 60 2.21 -5.28 -6.48
C PHE A 60 3.34 -4.64 -7.28
N THR A 61 3.70 -5.22 -8.42
CA THR A 61 4.71 -4.67 -9.33
C THR A 61 4.04 -4.07 -10.55
N PHE A 62 4.22 -2.77 -10.73
CA PHE A 62 3.76 -2.02 -11.89
C PHE A 62 4.88 -1.90 -12.89
N THR A 63 4.67 -2.43 -14.09
CA THR A 63 5.52 -2.16 -15.25
C THR A 63 4.86 -1.04 -16.07
N LEU A 64 5.55 0.09 -16.15
CA LEU A 64 5.12 1.30 -16.85
C LEU A 64 5.90 1.40 -18.15
N ASN A 65 5.22 1.33 -19.29
CA ASN A 65 5.81 1.36 -20.62
C ASN A 65 5.39 2.62 -21.37
N ASN A 66 6.33 3.51 -21.65
CA ASN A 66 6.10 4.67 -22.51
C ASN A 66 6.39 4.29 -23.96
N LEU A 67 5.33 4.02 -24.74
CA LEU A 67 5.38 3.72 -26.18
C LEU A 67 5.31 5.00 -27.04
N GLY A 68 5.29 6.17 -26.40
CA GLY A 68 5.18 7.48 -27.03
C GLY A 68 6.51 8.03 -27.52
N LYS A 69 6.43 9.24 -28.09
CA LYS A 69 7.60 9.99 -28.61
C LYS A 69 8.12 11.05 -27.63
N THR A 70 7.42 11.28 -26.52
CA THR A 70 7.74 12.29 -25.51
C THR A 70 7.90 11.64 -24.15
N THR A 71 8.72 12.23 -23.29
CA THR A 71 8.82 11.85 -21.88
C THR A 71 7.46 11.98 -21.18
N VAL A 72 7.15 11.07 -20.27
CA VAL A 72 5.92 11.09 -19.47
C VAL A 72 6.24 11.03 -17.98
N ASP A 73 5.54 11.83 -17.19
CA ASP A 73 5.57 11.76 -15.73
C ASP A 73 4.38 10.93 -15.24
N VAL A 74 4.67 9.90 -14.45
CA VAL A 74 3.66 8.98 -13.92
C VAL A 74 3.79 8.94 -12.40
N THR A 75 2.68 9.19 -11.72
CA THR A 75 2.54 8.96 -10.28
C THR A 75 1.57 7.81 -10.03
N LEU A 76 2.04 6.77 -9.35
CA LEU A 76 1.22 5.69 -8.83
C LEU A 76 0.88 5.97 -7.37
N LEU A 77 -0.41 5.97 -7.05
CA LEU A 77 -0.90 6.22 -5.70
C LEU A 77 -1.44 4.93 -5.09
N PHE A 78 -0.80 4.45 -4.01
CA PHE A 78 -1.29 3.33 -3.23
C PHE A 78 -1.87 3.81 -1.89
N THR A 79 -3.17 3.65 -1.70
CA THR A 79 -3.89 4.05 -0.48
C THR A 79 -4.41 2.82 0.26
N TRP A 80 -4.43 2.91 1.59
CA TRP A 80 -4.99 1.88 2.47
C TRP A 80 -5.72 2.49 3.66
N ALA A 81 -6.90 1.98 3.98
CA ALA A 81 -7.62 2.37 5.19
C ALA A 81 -7.02 1.66 6.41
N ASN A 82 -6.91 2.35 7.56
CA ASN A 82 -6.60 1.71 8.83
C ASN A 82 -7.86 1.02 9.36
N SER A 83 -8.28 -0.04 8.67
CA SER A 83 -9.56 -0.72 8.93
C SER A 83 -9.47 -2.21 8.64
N VAL A 84 -10.16 -3.01 9.46
CA VAL A 84 -10.55 -4.40 9.15
C VAL A 84 -12.04 -4.53 8.81
N GLY A 85 -12.72 -3.40 8.62
CA GLY A 85 -14.15 -3.29 8.41
C GLY A 85 -14.98 -3.43 9.69
N GLY A 86 -16.29 -3.25 9.52
CA GLY A 86 -17.28 -3.36 10.59
C GLY A 86 -17.08 -2.31 11.68
N GLN A 87 -17.42 -2.66 12.93
CA GLN A 87 -17.32 -1.74 14.07
C GLN A 87 -15.87 -1.37 14.40
N SER A 88 -14.90 -2.24 14.12
CA SER A 88 -13.48 -2.02 14.43
C SER A 88 -12.94 -0.74 13.79
N GLU A 89 -13.41 -0.40 12.58
CA GLU A 89 -13.03 0.82 11.85
C GLU A 89 -13.27 2.11 12.63
N PHE A 90 -14.28 2.12 13.50
CA PHE A 90 -14.75 3.31 14.20
C PHE A 90 -14.46 3.27 15.71
N THR A 91 -13.65 2.30 16.18
CA THR A 91 -13.33 2.19 17.61
C THR A 91 -12.47 3.35 18.14
N GLY A 92 -11.82 4.07 17.23
CA GLY A 92 -10.89 5.14 17.58
C GLY A 92 -9.56 4.59 18.09
N HIS A 93 -8.65 5.50 18.41
CA HIS A 93 -7.28 5.21 18.82
C HIS A 93 -6.45 4.45 17.76
N HIS A 94 -6.88 4.47 16.50
CA HIS A 94 -6.06 4.04 15.38
C HIS A 94 -4.97 5.09 15.15
N PHE A 95 -3.75 4.69 14.82
CA PHE A 95 -2.72 5.66 14.48
C PHE A 95 -1.81 5.13 13.39
N ASN A 96 -1.19 6.05 12.65
CA ASN A 96 -0.31 5.71 11.54
C ASN A 96 1.07 6.33 11.78
N SER A 97 2.13 5.62 11.36
CA SER A 97 3.52 6.08 11.52
C SER A 97 4.34 5.80 10.27
N LYS A 98 5.24 6.72 9.89
CA LYS A 98 6.11 6.54 8.73
C LYS A 98 7.14 5.42 8.94
N ILE A 99 7.52 4.78 7.84
CA ILE A 99 8.64 3.87 7.71
C ILE A 99 9.64 4.55 6.79
N LYS A 100 10.89 4.68 7.22
CA LYS A 100 12.00 5.06 6.36
C LYS A 100 13.19 4.19 6.71
N ARG A 101 13.61 3.33 5.77
CA ARG A 101 14.71 2.39 5.97
C ARG A 101 15.96 2.84 5.19
N PRO A 102 17.18 2.48 5.64
CA PRO A 102 18.42 2.87 4.96
C PRO A 102 18.60 2.30 3.56
N ASP A 103 17.82 1.28 3.18
CA ASP A 103 17.85 0.60 1.88
C ASP A 103 16.84 1.15 0.88
N GLY A 104 16.27 2.33 1.13
CA GLY A 104 15.32 2.98 0.23
C GLY A 104 13.87 2.55 0.40
N VAL A 105 13.57 1.57 1.28
CA VAL A 105 12.16 1.20 1.55
C VAL A 105 11.49 2.26 2.43
N HIS A 106 10.46 2.87 1.87
CA HIS A 106 9.62 3.91 2.48
C HIS A 106 8.20 3.38 2.65
N GLY A 107 7.47 3.89 3.64
CA GLY A 107 6.07 3.52 3.77
C GLY A 107 5.36 4.04 5.01
N VAL A 108 4.21 3.42 5.32
CA VAL A 108 3.37 3.79 6.46
C VAL A 108 2.87 2.54 7.16
N LEU A 109 3.06 2.47 8.48
CA LEU A 109 2.40 1.52 9.36
C LEU A 109 1.04 2.07 9.78
N LEU A 110 0.02 1.23 9.75
CA LEU A 110 -1.34 1.55 10.19
C LEU A 110 -1.69 0.65 11.38
N HIS A 111 -1.59 1.19 12.59
CA HIS A 111 -1.82 0.49 13.85
C HIS A 111 -3.32 0.47 14.14
N HIS A 112 -3.91 -0.72 14.10
CA HIS A 112 -5.36 -0.90 14.16
C HIS A 112 -5.80 -1.54 15.49
N LYS A 113 -6.70 -0.86 16.20
CA LYS A 113 -7.39 -1.39 17.36
C LYS A 113 -8.68 -2.09 16.93
N THR A 114 -8.87 -3.34 17.29
CA THR A 114 -10.08 -4.09 16.93
C THR A 114 -11.17 -4.00 18.00
N ALA A 115 -12.43 -4.06 17.58
CA ALA A 115 -13.58 -4.19 18.48
C ALA A 115 -13.68 -5.60 19.10
N ASN A 116 -14.60 -5.77 20.05
CA ASN A 116 -15.03 -7.07 20.59
C ASN A 116 -13.88 -7.95 21.13
N GLU A 117 -12.91 -7.34 21.82
CA GLU A 117 -11.76 -8.03 22.44
C GLU A 117 -10.90 -8.85 21.44
N GLN A 118 -11.04 -8.59 20.14
CA GLN A 118 -10.16 -9.17 19.14
C GLN A 118 -8.73 -8.62 19.31
N SER A 119 -7.74 -9.35 18.79
CA SER A 119 -6.35 -8.89 18.87
C SER A 119 -6.11 -7.73 17.90
N PRO A 120 -5.38 -6.68 18.33
CA PRO A 120 -4.98 -5.61 17.42
C PRO A 120 -4.09 -6.16 16.31
N LEU A 121 -3.97 -5.40 15.23
CA LEU A 121 -3.06 -5.71 14.14
C LEU A 121 -2.46 -4.43 13.57
N THR A 122 -1.36 -4.59 12.83
CA THR A 122 -0.70 -3.49 12.15
C THR A 122 -0.58 -3.82 10.68
N PHE A 123 -1.12 -2.95 9.81
CA PHE A 123 -0.85 -3.00 8.37
C PHE A 123 0.40 -2.20 8.03
N ALA A 124 1.03 -2.52 6.90
CA ALA A 124 2.04 -1.68 6.29
C ALA A 124 1.78 -1.61 4.79
N ILE A 125 1.76 -0.39 4.26
CA ILE A 125 2.01 -0.15 2.84
C ILE A 125 3.45 0.34 2.70
N ALA A 126 4.16 -0.13 1.68
CA ALA A 126 5.54 0.27 1.43
C ALA A 126 5.87 0.26 -0.07
N ALA A 127 6.91 0.99 -0.44
CA ALA A 127 7.53 1.02 -1.77
C ALA A 127 9.03 1.28 -1.64
N GLU A 128 9.79 0.99 -2.70
CA GLU A 128 11.22 1.28 -2.77
C GLU A 128 11.49 2.57 -3.55
N GLU A 129 12.21 3.49 -2.92
CA GLU A 129 12.83 4.65 -3.57
C GLU A 129 14.11 4.21 -4.28
N THR A 130 14.23 4.57 -5.56
CA THR A 130 15.39 4.27 -6.41
C THR A 130 15.87 5.53 -7.09
N GLU A 131 16.94 5.45 -7.89
CA GLU A 131 17.39 6.59 -8.70
C GLU A 131 16.36 7.08 -9.73
N TYR A 132 15.37 6.24 -10.09
CA TYR A 132 14.33 6.55 -11.08
C TYR A 132 12.94 6.76 -10.45
N VAL A 133 12.74 6.32 -9.21
CA VAL A 133 11.44 6.32 -8.55
C VAL A 133 11.56 7.11 -7.26
N HIS A 134 10.88 8.24 -7.20
CA HIS A 134 10.77 9.05 -5.99
C HIS A 134 9.55 8.62 -5.17
N ILE A 135 9.73 8.43 -3.86
CA ILE A 135 8.66 8.05 -2.94
C ILE A 135 8.33 9.19 -1.97
N SER A 136 7.05 9.51 -1.85
CA SER A 136 6.51 10.42 -0.83
C SER A 136 5.31 9.79 -0.13
N GLU A 137 5.10 10.10 1.15
CA GLU A 137 4.04 9.49 1.96
C GLU A 137 3.11 10.52 2.60
N CYS A 138 1.82 10.18 2.62
CA CYS A 138 0.77 10.83 3.39
C CYS A 138 0.39 9.88 4.54
N PRO A 139 0.94 10.07 5.76
CA PRO A 139 0.75 9.12 6.87
C PRO A 139 -0.70 8.98 7.30
N VAL A 140 -1.47 10.06 7.25
CA VAL A 140 -2.86 10.07 7.69
C VAL A 140 -3.68 11.03 6.84
N PHE A 141 -4.81 10.55 6.37
CA PHE A 141 -5.92 11.37 5.89
C PHE A 141 -7.23 10.83 6.45
N VAL A 142 -8.19 11.74 6.64
CA VAL A 142 -9.52 11.39 7.17
C VAL A 142 -10.39 10.89 6.02
N ILE A 143 -10.89 9.67 6.17
CA ILE A 143 -11.87 9.06 5.26
C ILE A 143 -13.27 9.52 5.66
N SER A 144 -13.57 9.48 6.96
CA SER A 144 -14.85 9.94 7.53
C SER A 144 -14.74 10.19 9.04
N GLY A 145 -15.73 10.89 9.60
CA GLY A 145 -15.83 11.17 11.04
C GLY A 145 -15.26 12.53 11.46
N SER A 146 -14.98 12.66 12.74
CA SER A 146 -14.69 13.93 13.42
C SER A 146 -13.20 14.20 13.65
N HIS A 147 -12.32 13.24 13.34
CA HIS A 147 -10.88 13.41 13.46
C HIS A 147 -10.41 14.60 12.62
N LYS A 148 -9.55 15.43 13.20
CA LYS A 148 -9.03 16.63 12.54
C LYS A 148 -7.79 16.27 11.74
N GLY A 149 -7.74 16.68 10.48
CA GLY A 149 -6.61 16.44 9.60
C GLY A 149 -6.96 16.77 8.16
N ILE A 150 -6.06 16.44 7.24
CA ILE A 150 -6.35 16.51 5.81
C ILE A 150 -7.42 15.48 5.44
N SER A 151 -8.34 15.84 4.56
CA SER A 151 -9.34 14.90 4.05
C SER A 151 -8.77 14.03 2.93
N ALA A 152 -9.47 12.94 2.59
CA ALA A 152 -9.17 12.17 1.38
C ALA A 152 -9.18 13.04 0.10
N LYS A 153 -10.01 14.09 0.08
CA LYS A 153 -10.03 15.07 -1.01
C LYS A 153 -8.74 15.88 -1.05
N ASP A 154 -8.26 16.38 0.09
CA ASP A 154 -7.04 17.20 0.16
C ASP A 154 -5.81 16.36 -0.24
N MET A 155 -5.73 15.12 0.27
CA MET A 155 -4.71 14.14 -0.14
C MET A 155 -4.71 13.93 -1.66
N TRP A 156 -5.90 13.77 -2.26
CA TRP A 156 -6.02 13.61 -3.71
C TRP A 156 -5.62 14.88 -4.48
N HIS A 157 -5.98 16.06 -3.99
CA HIS A 157 -5.62 17.32 -4.65
C HIS A 157 -4.11 17.54 -4.64
N GLU A 158 -3.45 17.24 -3.51
CA GLU A 158 -2.01 17.34 -3.37
C GLU A 158 -1.29 16.50 -4.44
N VAL A 159 -1.54 15.19 -4.45
CA VAL A 159 -0.86 14.28 -5.40
C VAL A 159 -1.26 14.59 -6.85
N LYS A 160 -2.52 15.00 -7.08
CA LYS A 160 -2.96 15.43 -8.41
C LYS A 160 -2.22 16.69 -8.86
N GLN A 161 -1.90 17.64 -7.97
CA GLN A 161 -1.27 18.92 -8.30
C GLN A 161 0.27 18.86 -8.33
N HIS A 162 0.87 18.04 -7.49
CA HIS A 162 2.33 18.01 -7.31
C HIS A 162 2.97 16.69 -7.78
N GLY A 163 2.18 15.64 -7.98
CA GLY A 163 2.71 14.30 -8.25
C GLY A 163 3.41 13.68 -7.04
N SER A 164 3.40 14.31 -5.88
CA SER A 164 4.00 13.81 -4.64
C SER A 164 3.29 14.41 -3.44
N PHE A 165 3.67 13.99 -2.23
CA PHE A 165 3.20 14.55 -0.97
C PHE A 165 4.21 15.50 -0.31
N ASP A 166 5.25 15.93 -1.03
CA ASP A 166 6.35 16.70 -0.43
C ASP A 166 5.94 18.12 -0.01
N HIS A 167 4.86 18.66 -0.59
CA HIS A 167 4.34 19.99 -0.23
C HIS A 167 3.26 19.89 0.86
N LEU A 168 2.92 18.69 1.29
CA LEU A 168 1.96 18.48 2.35
C LEU A 168 2.64 18.74 3.69
N ASN A 169 2.36 19.91 4.27
CA ASN A 169 2.85 20.31 5.60
C ASN A 169 2.22 19.43 6.70
N PHE A 170 2.71 18.21 6.84
CA PHE A 170 2.32 17.30 7.89
C PHE A 170 3.24 17.47 9.10
N ILE A 171 2.71 18.03 10.19
CA ILE A 171 3.39 18.01 11.49
C ILE A 171 3.28 16.57 11.99
N GLY A 172 4.37 15.81 11.86
CA GLY A 172 4.52 14.36 12.01
C GLY A 172 4.09 13.69 13.32
N THR A 173 3.21 14.30 14.11
CA THR A 173 2.64 13.68 15.30
C THR A 173 1.52 12.71 14.92
N SER A 174 1.78 11.44 15.17
CA SER A 174 0.85 10.32 15.19
C SER A 174 -0.21 10.53 16.29
N VAL A 175 -1.15 11.46 16.08
CA VAL A 175 -2.30 11.63 16.97
C VAL A 175 -3.25 10.46 16.72
N PRO A 176 -3.62 9.68 17.75
CA PRO A 176 -4.60 8.62 17.59
C PRO A 176 -5.95 9.17 17.12
N SER A 177 -6.67 8.39 16.31
CA SER A 177 -7.96 8.79 15.77
C SER A 177 -9.01 8.93 16.86
N GLU A 178 -9.96 9.85 16.66
CA GLU A 178 -11.11 9.98 17.54
C GLU A 178 -12.07 8.80 17.31
N PRO A 179 -12.75 8.28 18.34
CA PRO A 179 -13.84 7.33 18.16
C PRO A 179 -14.88 7.84 17.15
N GLY A 180 -15.39 6.95 16.30
CA GLY A 180 -16.29 7.31 15.21
C GLY A 180 -15.59 7.83 13.94
N SER A 181 -14.26 7.91 13.91
CA SER A 181 -13.50 8.36 12.74
C SER A 181 -12.76 7.23 12.04
N SER A 182 -12.77 7.27 10.71
CA SER A 182 -12.00 6.39 9.83
C SER A 182 -10.84 7.17 9.21
N ILE A 183 -9.64 6.61 9.29
CA ILE A 183 -8.41 7.19 8.75
C ILE A 183 -7.73 6.23 7.77
N GLY A 184 -6.97 6.78 6.83
CA GLY A 184 -6.16 6.01 5.89
C GLY A 184 -4.76 6.58 5.74
N ALA A 185 -3.90 5.84 5.04
CA ALA A 185 -2.57 6.26 4.65
C ALA A 185 -2.39 6.13 3.14
N ALA A 186 -1.43 6.86 2.57
CA ALA A 186 -1.09 6.76 1.17
C ALA A 186 0.42 6.88 0.93
N ILE A 187 0.88 6.21 -0.14
CA ILE A 187 2.22 6.34 -0.70
C ILE A 187 2.06 6.71 -2.18
N ALA A 188 2.80 7.73 -2.60
CA ALA A 188 2.94 8.10 -4.00
C ALA A 188 4.33 7.70 -4.49
N ALA A 189 4.39 6.99 -5.62
CA ALA A 189 5.62 6.67 -6.32
C ALA A 189 5.62 7.37 -7.67
N THR A 190 6.61 8.23 -7.89
CA THR A 190 6.67 9.12 -9.06
C THR A 190 7.90 8.85 -9.88
N VAL A 191 7.70 8.72 -11.19
CA VAL A 191 8.72 8.39 -12.16
C VAL A 191 8.55 9.20 -13.44
N THR A 192 9.67 9.58 -14.03
CA THR A 192 9.75 10.19 -15.35
C THR A 192 10.29 9.17 -16.33
N ILE A 193 9.49 8.79 -17.34
CA ILE A 193 9.80 7.71 -18.28
C ILE A 193 10.10 8.30 -19.66
N PRO A 194 11.34 8.18 -20.19
CA PRO A 194 11.69 8.62 -21.54
C PRO A 194 10.87 7.92 -22.64
N PRO A 195 10.86 8.45 -23.87
CA PRO A 195 10.25 7.80 -25.02
C PRO A 195 10.78 6.38 -25.24
N ASN A 196 9.91 5.42 -25.50
CA ASN A 196 10.24 4.00 -25.74
C ASN A 196 10.99 3.32 -24.58
N ALA A 197 10.85 3.84 -23.36
CA ALA A 197 11.45 3.27 -22.15
C ALA A 197 10.38 2.65 -21.24
N GLN A 198 10.87 1.87 -20.27
CA GLN A 198 10.03 1.29 -19.22
C GLN A 198 10.63 1.51 -17.84
N CYS A 199 9.77 1.56 -16.83
CA CYS A 199 10.18 1.55 -15.43
C CYS A 199 9.30 0.59 -14.62
N ASN A 200 9.88 -0.05 -13.60
CA ASN A 200 9.13 -0.84 -12.64
C ASN A 200 8.98 -0.06 -11.33
N VAL A 201 7.81 -0.18 -10.72
CA VAL A 201 7.54 0.32 -9.36
C VAL A 201 6.92 -0.82 -8.56
N THR A 202 7.51 -1.16 -7.42
CA THR A 202 7.01 -2.23 -6.55
C THR A 202 6.45 -1.65 -5.26
N PHE A 203 5.21 -2.02 -4.96
CA PHE A 203 4.58 -1.80 -3.67
C PHE A 203 4.42 -3.11 -2.92
N SER A 204 4.39 -3.06 -1.60
CA SER A 204 3.98 -4.17 -0.75
C SER A 204 2.88 -3.76 0.23
N LEU A 205 2.02 -4.72 0.55
CA LEU A 205 1.01 -4.64 1.61
C LEU A 205 1.23 -5.82 2.55
N ALA A 206 1.65 -5.54 3.78
CA ALA A 206 1.81 -6.53 4.84
C ALA A 206 0.81 -6.30 5.97
N TRP A 207 0.51 -7.34 6.74
CA TRP A 207 -0.22 -7.21 8.00
C TRP A 207 0.31 -8.16 9.07
N ASP A 208 0.57 -7.64 10.27
CA ASP A 208 0.99 -8.41 11.43
C ASP A 208 -0.20 -8.56 12.38
N SER A 209 -0.72 -9.78 12.45
CA SER A 209 -1.79 -10.22 13.35
C SER A 209 -1.35 -11.57 13.95
N PRO A 210 -0.45 -11.56 14.95
CA PRO A 210 0.29 -12.75 15.36
C PRO A 210 -0.62 -13.82 15.94
N GLU A 211 -1.73 -13.43 16.54
CA GLU A 211 -2.68 -14.31 17.20
C GLU A 211 -3.92 -14.58 16.32
N VAL A 212 -4.44 -15.80 16.42
CA VAL A 212 -5.79 -16.16 16.01
C VAL A 212 -6.59 -16.60 17.22
N LYS A 213 -7.76 -15.99 17.42
CA LYS A 213 -8.70 -16.30 18.50
C LYS A 213 -9.86 -17.14 17.96
N PHE A 214 -10.10 -18.29 18.57
CA PHE A 214 -11.25 -19.14 18.30
C PHE A 214 -12.25 -19.09 19.46
N PRO A 215 -13.53 -19.47 19.25
CA PRO A 215 -14.51 -19.61 20.31
C PRO A 215 -13.99 -20.46 21.47
N GLY A 216 -14.41 -20.13 22.70
CA GLY A 216 -13.94 -20.81 23.91
C GLY A 216 -12.54 -20.39 24.37
N ARG A 217 -12.13 -19.15 24.06
CA ARG A 217 -10.86 -18.52 24.48
C ARG A 217 -9.60 -19.26 24.05
N ARG A 218 -9.65 -20.03 22.95
CA ARG A 218 -8.47 -20.69 22.38
C ARG A 218 -7.70 -19.70 21.51
N VAL A 219 -6.45 -19.45 21.86
CA VAL A 219 -5.57 -18.52 21.14
C VAL A 219 -4.36 -19.30 20.60
N TYR A 220 -4.04 -19.11 19.33
CA TYR A 220 -2.87 -19.71 18.68
C TYR A 220 -2.07 -18.66 17.93
N ASN A 221 -0.76 -18.88 17.83
CA ASN A 221 0.09 -18.05 17.00
C ASN A 221 0.03 -18.50 15.53
N ARG A 222 -0.05 -17.54 14.61
CA ARG A 222 0.03 -17.79 13.17
C ARG A 222 1.43 -18.26 12.79
N ARG A 223 1.53 -19.06 11.72
CA ARG A 223 2.80 -19.73 11.35
C ARG A 223 3.96 -18.76 11.11
N TYR A 224 3.74 -17.61 10.49
CA TYR A 224 4.82 -16.66 10.20
C TYR A 224 5.53 -16.14 11.45
N THR A 225 4.88 -16.18 12.62
CA THR A 225 5.46 -15.75 13.90
C THR A 225 6.68 -16.57 14.32
N LYS A 226 6.88 -17.77 13.75
CA LYS A 226 8.12 -18.54 13.92
C LYS A 226 9.35 -17.85 13.32
N PHE A 227 9.14 -16.94 12.36
CA PHE A 227 10.20 -16.26 11.62
C PHE A 227 10.29 -14.77 11.99
N TYR A 228 9.16 -14.16 12.33
CA TYR A 228 9.06 -12.73 12.64
C TYR A 228 8.75 -12.42 14.11
N GLY A 229 8.55 -13.43 14.95
CA GLY A 229 8.17 -13.25 16.36
C GLY A 229 6.67 -13.06 16.57
N THR A 230 6.28 -12.93 17.84
CA THR A 230 4.86 -12.91 18.28
C THR A 230 4.44 -11.58 18.91
N LYS A 231 5.28 -10.54 18.83
CA LYS A 231 5.07 -9.27 19.54
C LYS A 231 4.09 -8.32 18.84
N GLY A 232 3.80 -8.54 17.55
CA GLY A 232 2.95 -7.63 16.75
C GLY A 232 3.70 -6.38 16.23
N ASP A 233 5.03 -6.44 16.15
CA ASP A 233 5.91 -5.34 15.72
C ASP A 233 6.66 -5.65 14.41
N ALA A 234 6.31 -6.74 13.71
CA ALA A 234 7.07 -7.22 12.56
C ALA A 234 6.62 -6.67 11.21
N THR A 235 5.50 -5.95 11.12
CA THR A 235 4.91 -5.56 9.82
C THR A 235 5.87 -4.79 8.93
N ALA A 236 6.70 -3.92 9.51
CA ALA A 236 7.67 -3.13 8.75
C ALA A 236 8.75 -4.02 8.10
N ASP A 237 9.20 -5.07 8.79
CA ASP A 237 10.19 -6.00 8.25
C ASP A 237 9.56 -6.93 7.21
N ILE A 238 8.33 -7.42 7.44
CA ILE A 238 7.58 -8.22 6.45
C ILE A 238 7.38 -7.44 5.15
N ALA A 239 6.95 -6.17 5.23
CA ALA A 239 6.73 -5.32 4.06
C ALA A 239 8.02 -5.02 3.28
N ARG A 240 9.11 -4.75 4.01
CA ARG A 240 10.45 -4.52 3.45
C ARG A 240 10.99 -5.76 2.76
N ASP A 241 10.96 -6.91 3.42
CA ASP A 241 11.51 -8.17 2.90
C ASP A 241 10.76 -8.62 1.64
N ALA A 242 9.49 -8.24 1.49
CA ALA A 242 8.72 -8.49 0.28
C ALA A 242 9.19 -7.68 -0.93
N ILE A 243 9.76 -6.49 -0.70
CA ILE A 243 10.29 -5.61 -1.74
C ILE A 243 11.74 -6.01 -2.07
N ILE A 244 12.61 -6.05 -1.06
CA ILE A 244 14.05 -6.31 -1.23
C ILE A 244 14.36 -7.79 -1.52
N GLY A 245 13.61 -8.71 -0.91
CA GLY A 245 13.87 -10.14 -1.00
C GLY A 245 13.52 -10.75 -2.35
N ASN A 246 13.02 -9.96 -3.31
CA ASN A 246 12.52 -10.43 -4.60
C ASN A 246 11.68 -11.71 -4.43
N LEU A 247 10.61 -11.66 -3.63
CA LEU A 247 9.55 -12.68 -3.64
C LEU A 247 8.79 -12.75 -4.99
N LEU A 248 9.35 -12.09 -6.01
CA LEU A 248 8.90 -11.99 -7.39
C LEU A 248 9.26 -13.29 -8.11
N PHE A 249 8.29 -14.21 -8.18
CA PHE A 249 8.30 -15.36 -9.09
C PHE A 249 7.66 -15.00 -10.44
#